data_AF-A0AAI9R704-F1
#
_entry.id   AF-A0AAI9R704-F1
#
_cell.length_a   1.000
_cell.length_b   1.000
_cell.length_c   1.000
_cell.angle_alpha   90.00
_cell.angle_beta   90.00
_cell.angle_gamma   90.00
#
_symmetry.space_group_name_H-M   'P 1'
#
loop_
_entity.id
_entity.type
_entity.pdbx_description
1 polymer ?
#
loop_
_entity_poly.entity_id
_entity_poly.type
_entity_poly.pdbx_seq_one_letter_code
_entity_poly.pdbx_strand_id
1 'polypeptide(L)'
;MAALSDPQWPELDDDENAILSTASARLAKRGVASSAADPDRRLDMLSGATSELRTAWGTSESRCVEWAGLFLPDADLDGQRDEIPSSLAEAESIAVAAASLGLQTPEHLPGEQEWDALRTHARGVIELADRLESAEQATRSLAQQHVPTLSLLVGPLGAAKMVTLAGGRERLARMPSGSLQVLGAS
;
A
#
# COMPACT_ATOMS: atom_id res chain seq x y z
N MET A 1 -28.56 -5.19 17.05
CA MET A 1 -28.31 -4.68 18.41
C MET A 1 -29.43 -5.22 19.28
N ALA A 2 -29.27 -6.43 19.82
CA ALA A 2 -30.29 -7.05 20.66
C ALA A 2 -30.12 -6.46 22.07
N ALA A 3 -30.93 -5.47 22.41
CA ALA A 3 -31.12 -5.10 23.80
C ALA A 3 -31.92 -6.24 24.44
N LEU A 4 -31.24 -7.09 25.20
CA LEU A 4 -31.88 -7.97 26.17
C LEU A 4 -32.41 -7.06 27.29
N SER A 5 -33.59 -6.47 27.11
CA SER A 5 -34.35 -5.91 28.23
C SER A 5 -35.05 -7.07 28.92
N ASP A 6 -34.31 -7.78 29.75
CA ASP A 6 -34.90 -8.74 30.69
C ASP A 6 -35.54 -7.93 31.83
N PRO A 7 -36.88 -7.95 31.99
CA PRO A 7 -37.56 -7.21 33.06
C PRO A 7 -37.18 -7.69 34.47
N GLN A 8 -36.49 -8.83 34.59
CA GLN A 8 -36.01 -9.39 35.85
C GLN A 8 -34.55 -9.03 36.15
N TRP A 9 -33.92 -8.19 35.32
CA TRP A 9 -32.57 -7.74 35.59
C TRP A 9 -32.56 -6.86 36.85
N PRO A 10 -31.72 -7.16 37.86
CA PRO A 10 -31.67 -6.39 39.10
C PRO A 10 -31.21 -4.95 38.84
N GLU A 11 -31.78 -4.00 39.58
CA GLU A 11 -31.25 -2.63 39.62
C GLU A 11 -29.87 -2.65 40.28
N LEU A 12 -28.90 -2.05 39.60
CA LEU A 12 -27.53 -1.94 40.08
C LEU A 12 -27.40 -0.74 41.01
N ASP A 13 -26.74 -0.91 42.15
CA ASP A 13 -26.37 0.23 42.99
C ASP A 13 -25.20 1.05 42.38
N ASP A 14 -24.84 2.16 43.02
CA ASP A 14 -23.81 3.06 42.50
C ASP A 14 -22.43 2.38 42.38
N ASP A 15 -22.10 1.47 43.31
CA ASP A 15 -20.83 0.75 43.31
C ASP A 15 -20.81 -0.32 42.21
N GLU A 16 -21.91 -1.05 42.04
CA GLU A 16 -22.11 -2.03 40.97
C GLU A 16 -22.10 -1.38 39.59
N ASN A 17 -22.71 -0.19 39.43
CA ASN A 17 -22.63 0.60 38.20
C ASN A 17 -21.20 1.04 37.89
N ALA A 18 -20.43 1.46 38.90
CA ALA A 18 -19.02 1.80 38.74
C ALA A 18 -18.16 0.59 38.32
N ILE A 19 -18.45 -0.59 38.89
CA ILE A 19 -17.81 -1.86 38.51
C ILE A 19 -18.16 -2.24 37.07
N LEU A 20 -19.44 -2.17 36.68
CA LEU A 20 -19.90 -2.48 35.33
C LEU A 20 -19.27 -1.54 34.28
N SER A 21 -19.21 -0.25 34.57
CA SER A 21 -18.56 0.74 33.70
C SER A 21 -17.07 0.43 33.52
N THR A 22 -16.37 0.12 34.63
CA THR A 22 -14.95 -0.25 34.60
C THR A 22 -14.72 -1.55 33.81
N ALA A 23 -15.55 -2.56 34.04
CA ALA A 23 -15.49 -3.83 33.33
C ALA A 23 -15.77 -3.65 31.82
N SER A 24 -16.77 -2.84 31.47
CA SER A 24 -17.10 -2.50 30.08
C SER A 24 -15.94 -1.78 29.38
N ALA A 25 -15.31 -0.81 30.04
CA ALA A 25 -14.14 -0.12 29.51
C ALA A 25 -12.95 -1.08 29.32
N ARG A 26 -12.72 -2.00 30.26
CA ARG A 26 -11.68 -3.03 30.14
C ARG A 26 -11.97 -4.01 29.00
N LEU A 27 -13.21 -4.46 28.85
CA LEU A 27 -13.64 -5.32 27.75
C LEU A 27 -13.51 -4.62 26.40
N ALA A 28 -13.89 -3.34 26.31
CA ALA A 28 -13.71 -2.54 25.10
C ALA A 28 -12.23 -2.43 24.72
N LYS A 29 -11.34 -2.12 25.68
CA LYS A 29 -9.89 -2.08 25.46
C LYS A 29 -9.34 -3.43 24.99
N ARG A 30 -9.79 -4.54 25.59
CA ARG A 30 -9.42 -5.89 25.15
C ARG A 30 -9.95 -6.21 23.76
N GLY A 31 -11.16 -5.79 23.42
CA GLY A 31 -11.74 -5.91 22.08
C GLY A 31 -10.92 -5.17 21.02
N VAL A 32 -10.47 -3.95 21.34
CA VAL A 32 -9.56 -3.19 20.48
C VAL A 32 -8.20 -3.88 20.35
N ALA A 33 -7.62 -4.37 21.44
CA ALA A 33 -6.36 -5.10 21.41
C ALA A 33 -6.46 -6.41 20.59
N SER A 34 -7.57 -7.15 20.71
CA SER A 34 -7.82 -8.33 19.88
C SER A 34 -8.04 -8.00 18.41
N SER A 35 -8.42 -6.77 18.07
CA SER A 35 -8.58 -6.35 16.67
C SER A 35 -7.24 -6.28 15.92
N ALA A 36 -6.11 -6.16 16.63
CA ALA A 36 -4.79 -6.30 16.01
C ALA A 36 -4.52 -7.75 15.55
N ALA A 37 -5.23 -8.73 16.07
CA ALA A 37 -5.18 -10.12 15.60
C ALA A 37 -6.13 -10.38 14.42
N ASP A 38 -7.03 -9.44 14.10
CA ASP A 38 -8.02 -9.59 13.02
C ASP A 38 -7.32 -9.52 11.65
N PRO A 39 -7.27 -10.62 10.88
CA PRO A 39 -6.62 -10.62 9.59
C PRO A 39 -7.34 -9.77 8.55
N ASP A 40 -8.66 -9.58 8.66
CA ASP A 40 -9.41 -8.72 7.71
C ASP A 40 -8.97 -7.26 7.85
N ARG A 41 -8.81 -6.75 9.08
CA ARG A 41 -8.29 -5.39 9.33
C ARG A 41 -6.84 -5.23 8.92
N ARG A 42 -6.03 -6.27 9.15
CA ARG A 42 -4.61 -6.25 8.74
C ARG A 42 -4.47 -6.26 7.21
N LEU A 43 -5.31 -7.03 6.50
CA LEU A 43 -5.35 -7.01 5.03
C LEU A 43 -5.84 -5.67 4.49
N ASP A 44 -6.84 -5.06 5.12
CA ASP A 44 -7.33 -3.72 4.77
C ASP A 44 -6.19 -2.69 4.85
N MET A 45 -5.49 -2.62 5.99
CA MET A 45 -4.34 -1.73 6.17
C MET A 45 -3.23 -2.00 5.14
N LEU A 46 -2.83 -3.26 4.94
CA LEU A 46 -1.76 -3.60 4.00
C LEU A 46 -2.15 -3.29 2.55
N SER A 47 -3.41 -3.58 2.16
CA SER A 47 -3.92 -3.28 0.82
C SER A 47 -4.02 -1.78 0.57
N GLY A 48 -4.45 -1.00 1.57
CA GLY A 48 -4.47 0.47 1.51
C GLY A 48 -3.06 1.04 1.34
N ALA A 49 -2.15 0.67 2.23
CA ALA A 49 -0.75 1.11 2.18
C ALA A 49 -0.07 0.75 0.84
N THR A 50 -0.31 -0.46 0.32
CA THR A 50 0.21 -0.89 -0.99
C THR A 50 -0.35 -0.03 -2.13
N SER A 51 -1.64 0.32 -2.09
CA SER A 51 -2.28 1.15 -3.11
C SER A 51 -1.73 2.59 -3.09
N GLU A 52 -1.54 3.15 -1.89
CA GLU A 52 -0.95 4.48 -1.69
C GLU A 52 0.50 4.52 -2.16
N LEU A 53 1.32 3.53 -1.76
CA LEU A 53 2.72 3.40 -2.21
C LEU A 53 2.83 3.27 -3.72
N ARG A 54 1.97 2.47 -4.36
CA ARG A 54 1.97 2.34 -5.83
C ARG A 54 1.67 3.66 -6.52
N THR A 55 0.71 4.42 -6.00
CA THR A 55 0.35 5.73 -6.55
C THR A 55 1.49 6.73 -6.38
N ALA A 56 2.09 6.75 -5.19
CA ALA A 56 3.23 7.62 -4.88
C ALA A 56 4.45 7.28 -5.75
N TRP A 57 4.79 5.99 -5.86
CA TRP A 57 5.87 5.50 -6.70
C TRP A 57 5.66 5.91 -8.16
N GLY A 58 4.53 5.57 -8.76
CA GLY A 58 4.29 5.86 -10.18
C GLY A 58 4.31 7.36 -10.51
N THR A 59 3.83 8.21 -9.59
CA THR A 59 3.92 9.66 -9.76
C THR A 59 5.36 10.15 -9.65
N SER A 60 6.10 9.69 -8.64
CA SER A 60 7.49 10.08 -8.40
C SER A 60 8.39 9.63 -9.54
N GLU A 61 8.18 8.41 -10.02
CA GLU A 61 8.98 7.78 -11.05
C GLU A 61 8.70 8.38 -12.43
N SER A 62 7.44 8.69 -12.79
CA SER A 62 7.14 9.46 -14.00
C SER A 62 7.86 10.82 -14.00
N ARG A 63 7.84 11.53 -12.86
CA ARG A 63 8.54 12.82 -12.74
C ARG A 63 10.05 12.68 -12.85
N CYS A 64 10.63 11.61 -12.31
CA CYS A 64 12.05 11.33 -12.44
C CYS A 64 12.45 11.12 -13.90
N VAL A 65 11.70 10.28 -14.62
CA VAL A 65 11.94 9.94 -16.03
C VAL A 65 11.75 11.17 -16.92
N GLU A 66 10.66 11.93 -16.72
CA GLU A 66 10.41 13.16 -17.46
C GLU A 66 11.51 14.21 -17.24
N TRP A 67 11.97 14.39 -16.00
CA TRP A 67 13.03 15.34 -15.69
C TRP A 67 14.37 14.91 -16.31
N ALA A 68 14.68 13.60 -16.29
CA ALA A 68 15.84 13.07 -17.00
C ALA A 68 15.78 13.40 -18.51
N GLY A 69 14.60 13.23 -19.12
CA GLY A 69 14.36 13.50 -20.53
C GLY A 69 14.59 14.95 -20.97
N LEU A 70 14.56 15.92 -20.04
CA LEU A 70 14.93 17.31 -20.35
C LEU A 70 16.39 17.46 -20.78
N PHE A 71 17.27 16.61 -20.24
CA PHE A 71 18.70 16.62 -20.52
C PHE A 71 19.14 15.46 -21.43
N LEU A 72 18.35 14.39 -21.48
CA LEU A 72 18.61 13.18 -22.27
C LEU A 72 17.57 13.06 -23.40
N PRO A 73 17.57 13.94 -24.41
CA PRO A 73 16.50 14.00 -25.42
C PRO A 73 16.42 12.76 -26.32
N ASP A 74 17.52 12.01 -26.45
CA ASP A 74 17.60 10.78 -27.24
C ASP A 74 17.27 9.51 -26.42
N ALA A 75 16.94 9.67 -25.13
CA ALA A 75 16.57 8.54 -24.28
C ALA A 75 15.22 7.94 -24.71
N ASP A 76 15.15 6.61 -24.81
CA ASP A 76 13.89 5.90 -24.89
C ASP A 76 13.25 5.87 -23.50
N LEU A 77 12.50 6.91 -23.16
CA LEU A 77 11.91 7.10 -21.82
C LEU A 77 10.94 5.97 -21.44
N ASP A 78 10.33 5.31 -22.42
CA ASP A 78 9.42 4.19 -22.19
C ASP A 78 10.20 2.86 -22.08
N GLY A 79 11.16 2.63 -22.97
CA GLY A 79 11.96 1.40 -22.98
C GLY A 79 12.99 1.30 -21.86
N GLN A 80 13.53 2.43 -21.40
CA GLN A 80 14.54 2.52 -20.33
C GLN A 80 13.96 3.02 -19.00
N ARG A 81 12.63 3.09 -18.89
CA ARG A 81 11.91 3.70 -17.76
C ARG A 81 12.38 3.20 -16.40
N ASP A 82 12.58 1.88 -16.28
CA ASP A 82 13.03 1.22 -15.04
C ASP A 82 14.53 1.45 -14.74
N GLU A 83 15.34 1.70 -15.77
CA GLU A 83 16.80 1.83 -15.69
C GLU A 83 17.25 3.29 -15.42
N ILE A 84 16.41 4.26 -15.80
CA ILE A 84 16.70 5.68 -15.63
C ILE A 84 16.87 6.06 -14.16
N PRO A 85 15.95 5.72 -13.22
CA PRO A 85 16.13 6.09 -11.82
C PRO A 85 17.41 5.52 -11.19
N SER A 86 17.75 4.25 -11.45
CA SER A 86 18.97 3.64 -10.92
C SER A 86 20.23 4.29 -11.51
N SER A 87 20.26 4.51 -12.82
CA SER A 87 21.38 5.18 -13.50
C SER A 87 21.62 6.59 -12.95
N LEU A 88 20.56 7.36 -12.72
CA LEU A 88 20.67 8.70 -12.14
C LEU A 88 21.13 8.66 -10.68
N ALA A 89 20.59 7.75 -9.86
CA ALA A 89 20.86 7.65 -8.43
C ALA A 89 22.33 7.31 -8.11
N GLU A 90 22.96 6.52 -8.98
CA GLU A 90 24.34 6.02 -8.85
C GLU A 90 25.37 6.94 -9.51
N ALA A 91 24.98 7.70 -10.54
CA ALA A 91 25.90 8.54 -11.29
C ALA A 91 26.42 9.76 -10.50
N GLU A 92 27.65 10.16 -10.82
CA GLU A 92 28.25 11.39 -10.30
C GLU A 92 27.77 12.65 -11.05
N SER A 93 27.35 12.50 -12.31
CA SER A 93 26.84 13.58 -13.18
C SER A 93 25.88 13.02 -14.23
N ILE A 94 25.10 13.88 -14.87
CA ILE A 94 24.17 13.45 -15.93
C ILE A 94 24.89 12.84 -17.15
N ALA A 95 26.13 13.26 -17.42
CA ALA A 95 26.93 12.69 -18.50
C ALA A 95 27.32 11.23 -18.21
N VAL A 96 27.60 10.91 -16.93
CA VAL A 96 27.88 9.53 -16.50
C VAL A 96 26.61 8.68 -16.57
N ALA A 97 25.45 9.23 -16.17
CA ALA A 97 24.16 8.55 -16.32
C ALA A 97 23.79 8.31 -17.80
N ALA A 98 24.05 9.29 -18.67
CA ALA A 98 23.85 9.11 -20.12
C ALA A 98 24.70 7.97 -20.66
N ALA A 99 25.98 7.90 -20.26
CA ALA A 99 26.87 6.84 -20.68
C ALA A 99 26.43 5.45 -20.19
N SER A 100 25.91 5.33 -18.95
CA SER A 100 25.40 4.05 -18.45
C SER A 100 24.14 3.58 -19.17
N LEU A 101 23.32 4.53 -19.64
CA LEU A 101 22.13 4.29 -20.47
C LEU A 101 22.46 4.09 -21.97
N GLY A 102 23.74 4.13 -22.35
CA GLY A 102 24.18 3.99 -23.75
C GLY A 102 23.84 5.19 -24.63
N LEU A 103 23.60 6.35 -24.03
CA LEU A 103 23.23 7.60 -24.70
C LEU A 103 24.46 8.48 -24.96
N GLN A 104 24.28 9.45 -25.85
CA GLN A 104 25.31 10.46 -26.10
C GLN A 104 25.41 11.44 -24.92
N THR A 105 26.57 12.07 -24.77
CA THR A 105 26.75 13.12 -23.76
C THR A 105 25.81 14.29 -24.03
N PRO A 106 25.05 14.76 -23.04
CA PRO A 106 24.13 15.88 -23.21
C PRO A 106 24.86 17.16 -23.61
N GLU A 107 24.29 17.90 -24.56
CA GLU A 107 24.81 19.23 -24.94
C GLU A 107 24.61 20.24 -23.81
N HIS A 108 23.47 20.16 -23.12
CA HIS A 108 23.11 21.02 -22.00
C HIS A 108 23.13 20.21 -20.71
N LEU A 109 23.86 20.70 -19.71
CA LEU A 109 24.02 20.04 -18.41
C LEU A 109 23.18 20.77 -17.34
N PRO A 110 22.61 20.05 -16.36
CA PRO A 110 21.99 20.66 -15.20
C PRO A 110 23.04 21.41 -14.37
N GLY A 111 22.61 22.46 -13.68
CA GLY A 111 23.43 23.06 -12.63
C GLY A 111 23.67 22.09 -11.47
N GLU A 112 24.70 22.33 -10.65
CA GLU A 112 25.06 21.41 -9.55
C GLU A 112 23.89 21.11 -8.58
N GLN A 113 23.13 22.15 -8.20
CA GLN A 113 21.99 21.99 -7.30
C GLN A 113 20.82 21.25 -7.97
N GLU A 114 20.62 21.47 -9.26
CA GLU A 114 19.58 20.81 -10.04
C GLU A 114 19.91 19.32 -10.21
N TRP A 115 21.17 19.02 -10.48
CA TRP A 115 21.67 17.65 -10.54
C TRP A 115 21.51 16.92 -9.20
N ASP A 116 21.87 17.56 -8.08
CA ASP A 116 21.72 16.93 -6.76
C ASP A 116 20.26 16.67 -6.41
N ALA A 117 19.36 17.59 -6.78
CA ALA A 117 17.92 17.42 -6.60
C ALA A 117 17.38 16.26 -7.46
N LEU A 118 17.76 16.18 -8.75
CA LEU A 118 17.36 15.08 -9.64
C LEU A 118 17.88 13.73 -9.14
N ARG A 119 19.15 13.65 -8.76
CA ARG A 119 19.75 12.43 -8.22
C ARG A 119 19.11 11.98 -6.91
N THR A 120 18.81 12.92 -6.01
CA THR A 120 18.11 12.64 -4.75
C THR A 120 16.68 12.16 -5.00
N HIS A 121 15.98 12.78 -5.96
CA HIS A 121 14.65 12.35 -6.38
C HIS A 121 14.68 10.91 -6.95
N ALA A 122 15.66 10.58 -7.79
CA ALA A 122 15.86 9.25 -8.32
C ALA A 122 16.10 8.19 -7.22
N ARG A 123 16.90 8.52 -6.19
CA ARG A 123 17.06 7.65 -5.01
C ARG A 123 15.74 7.44 -4.26
N GLY A 124 14.94 8.50 -4.11
CA GLY A 124 13.61 8.40 -3.50
C GLY A 124 12.66 7.50 -4.29
N VAL A 125 12.75 7.50 -5.62
CA VAL A 125 12.00 6.58 -6.48
C VAL A 125 12.36 5.12 -6.21
N ILE A 126 13.65 4.81 -6.12
CA ILE A 126 14.14 3.44 -5.82
C ILE A 126 13.64 3.01 -4.43
N GLU A 127 13.78 3.88 -3.43
CA GLU A 127 13.32 3.58 -2.07
C GLU A 127 11.79 3.35 -2.01
N LEU A 128 11.00 4.10 -2.78
CA LEU A 128 9.55 3.87 -2.89
C LEU A 128 9.25 2.51 -3.55
N ALA A 129 10.03 2.10 -4.55
CA ALA A 129 9.88 0.79 -5.18
C ALA A 129 10.15 -0.35 -4.18
N ASP A 130 11.22 -0.27 -3.40
CA ASP A 130 11.58 -1.27 -2.38
C ASP A 130 10.50 -1.38 -1.28
N ARG A 131 9.97 -0.23 -0.84
CA ARG A 131 8.87 -0.18 0.14
C ARG A 131 7.58 -0.78 -0.44
N LEU A 132 7.28 -0.51 -1.70
CA LEU A 132 6.13 -1.09 -2.39
C LEU A 132 6.27 -2.62 -2.48
N GLU A 133 7.42 -3.14 -2.89
CA GLU A 133 7.68 -4.58 -2.96
C GLU A 133 7.52 -5.24 -1.58
N SER A 134 8.07 -4.62 -0.53
CA SER A 134 7.95 -5.10 0.85
C SER A 134 6.50 -5.16 1.32
N ALA A 135 5.70 -4.12 1.02
CA ALA A 135 4.28 -4.07 1.35
C ALA A 135 3.46 -5.13 0.58
N GLU A 136 3.78 -5.36 -0.69
CA GLU A 136 3.16 -6.40 -1.50
C GLU A 136 3.49 -7.79 -0.98
N GLN A 137 4.73 -8.02 -0.55
CA GLN A 137 5.15 -9.31 0.00
C GLN A 137 4.46 -9.59 1.34
N ALA A 138 4.32 -8.58 2.20
CA ALA A 138 3.54 -8.70 3.44
C ALA A 138 2.06 -9.00 3.15
N THR A 139 1.46 -8.29 2.18
CA THR A 139 0.08 -8.53 1.72
C THR A 139 -0.08 -9.95 1.19
N ARG A 140 0.86 -10.40 0.36
CA ARG A 140 0.89 -11.74 -0.23
C ARG A 140 0.90 -12.83 0.84
N SER A 141 1.80 -12.71 1.81
CA SER A 141 1.93 -13.67 2.90
C SER A 141 0.65 -13.76 3.73
N LEU A 142 0.05 -12.61 4.09
CA LEU A 142 -1.16 -12.61 4.90
C LEU A 142 -2.38 -13.14 4.13
N ALA A 143 -2.52 -12.79 2.85
CA ALA A 143 -3.62 -13.26 2.01
C ALA A 143 -3.58 -14.78 1.82
N GLN A 144 -2.40 -15.36 1.60
CA GLN A 144 -2.22 -16.80 1.49
C GLN A 144 -2.59 -17.55 2.78
N GLN A 145 -2.35 -16.93 3.94
CA GLN A 145 -2.73 -17.52 5.23
C GLN A 145 -4.23 -17.39 5.52
N HIS A 146 -4.83 -16.23 5.24
CA HIS A 146 -6.21 -15.92 5.63
C HIS A 146 -7.27 -16.36 4.61
N VAL A 147 -6.95 -16.25 3.31
CA VAL A 147 -7.82 -16.62 2.18
C VAL A 147 -7.06 -17.47 1.15
N PRO A 148 -6.56 -18.67 1.54
CA PRO A 148 -5.70 -19.50 0.69
C PRO A 148 -6.36 -19.89 -0.64
N THR A 149 -7.58 -20.40 -0.61
CA THR A 149 -8.29 -20.85 -1.84
C THR A 149 -8.54 -19.71 -2.81
N LEU A 150 -8.88 -18.53 -2.30
CA LEU A 150 -9.09 -17.35 -3.12
C LEU A 150 -7.78 -16.85 -3.73
N SER A 151 -6.70 -16.89 -2.94
CA SER A 151 -5.35 -16.52 -3.38
C SER A 151 -4.85 -17.42 -4.51
N LEU A 152 -5.21 -18.71 -4.50
CA LEU A 152 -4.91 -19.64 -5.60
C LEU A 152 -5.69 -19.31 -6.89
N LEU A 153 -6.91 -18.78 -6.75
CA LEU A 153 -7.79 -18.51 -7.89
C LEU A 153 -7.47 -17.19 -8.61
N VAL A 154 -7.26 -16.11 -7.84
CA VAL A 154 -7.14 -14.74 -8.40
C VAL A 154 -5.80 -14.07 -8.10
N GLY A 155 -4.87 -14.83 -7.52
CA GLY A 155 -3.64 -14.30 -6.97
C GLY A 155 -3.85 -13.65 -5.58
N PRO A 156 -2.81 -13.62 -4.74
CA PRO A 156 -2.93 -13.18 -3.35
C PRO A 156 -3.19 -11.68 -3.19
N LEU A 157 -2.63 -10.83 -4.05
CA LEU A 157 -2.92 -9.38 -4.05
C LEU A 157 -4.38 -9.10 -4.46
N GLY A 158 -4.88 -9.82 -5.47
CA GLY A 158 -6.28 -9.74 -5.89
C GLY A 158 -7.23 -10.23 -4.80
N ALA A 159 -6.89 -11.35 -4.14
CA ALA A 159 -7.66 -11.89 -3.03
C ALA A 159 -7.74 -10.92 -1.85
N ALA A 160 -6.61 -10.32 -1.47
CA ALA A 160 -6.57 -9.26 -0.44
C ALA A 160 -7.49 -8.09 -0.83
N LYS A 161 -7.37 -7.57 -2.06
CA LYS A 161 -8.19 -6.46 -2.54
C LYS A 161 -9.69 -6.78 -2.52
N MET A 162 -10.10 -7.98 -2.93
CA MET A 162 -11.51 -8.38 -2.87
C MET A 162 -12.03 -8.48 -1.43
N VAL A 163 -11.25 -9.06 -0.52
CA VAL A 163 -11.60 -9.12 0.92
C VAL A 163 -11.77 -7.71 1.48
N THR A 164 -10.84 -6.82 1.18
CA THR A 164 -10.87 -5.42 1.62
C THR A 164 -12.08 -4.67 1.07
N LEU A 165 -12.33 -4.74 -0.25
CA LEU A 165 -13.48 -4.08 -0.89
C LEU A 165 -14.82 -4.61 -0.37
N ALA A 166 -14.90 -5.90 -0.02
CA ALA A 166 -16.10 -6.48 0.58
C ALA A 166 -16.27 -6.12 2.08
N GLY A 167 -15.26 -5.52 2.72
CA GLY A 167 -15.27 -5.22 4.15
C GLY A 167 -15.07 -6.44 5.05
N GLY A 168 -14.34 -7.44 4.58
CA GLY A 168 -13.94 -8.66 5.30
C GLY A 168 -14.36 -9.96 4.63
N ARG A 169 -13.66 -11.06 4.97
CA ARG A 169 -13.85 -12.39 4.35
C ARG A 169 -15.26 -12.93 4.51
N GLU A 170 -15.88 -12.72 5.68
CA GLU A 170 -17.24 -13.19 5.95
C GLU A 170 -18.28 -12.46 5.09
N ARG A 171 -18.10 -11.15 4.86
CA ARG A 171 -18.96 -10.38 3.96
C ARG A 171 -18.76 -10.83 2.52
N LEU A 172 -17.52 -11.00 2.08
CA LEU A 172 -17.19 -11.51 0.76
C LEU A 172 -17.88 -12.86 0.47
N ALA A 173 -17.85 -13.79 1.43
CA ALA A 173 -18.47 -15.11 1.28
C ALA A 173 -20.00 -15.08 1.16
N ARG A 174 -20.66 -14.01 1.62
CA ARG A 174 -22.12 -13.82 1.51
C ARG A 174 -22.54 -13.07 0.25
N MET A 175 -21.61 -12.45 -0.48
CA MET A 175 -21.96 -11.67 -1.67
C MET A 175 -22.41 -12.59 -2.80
N PRO A 176 -23.54 -12.29 -3.48
CA PRO A 176 -23.92 -13.01 -4.69
C PRO A 176 -22.95 -12.68 -5.84
N SER A 177 -22.86 -13.56 -6.83
CA SER A 177 -21.93 -13.41 -7.95
C SER A 177 -22.05 -12.06 -8.68
N GLY A 178 -23.27 -11.51 -8.81
CA GLY A 178 -23.47 -10.20 -9.45
C GLY A 178 -22.82 -9.06 -8.69
N SER A 179 -22.87 -9.08 -7.35
CA SER A 179 -22.18 -8.09 -6.52
C SER A 179 -20.67 -8.28 -6.52
N LEU A 180 -20.19 -9.53 -6.59
CA LEU A 180 -18.76 -9.82 -6.70
C LEU A 180 -18.14 -9.27 -8.00
N GLN A 181 -18.88 -9.34 -9.12
CA GLN A 181 -18.40 -8.90 -10.44
C GLN A 181 -18.17 -7.39 -10.55
N VAL A 182 -18.88 -6.60 -9.74
CA VAL A 182 -18.79 -5.12 -9.77
C VAL A 182 -17.96 -4.56 -8.61
N LEU A 183 -17.32 -5.42 -7.80
CA LEU A 183 -16.44 -4.98 -6.71
C LEU A 183 -15.27 -4.15 -7.26
N GLY A 184 -15.19 -2.88 -6.83
CA GLY A 184 -14.14 -1.96 -7.25
C GLY A 184 -14.37 -1.29 -8.62
N ALA A 185 -15.53 -1.49 -9.23
CA ALA A 185 -15.97 -0.79 -10.45
C ALA A 185 -17.05 0.27 -10.15
N SER A 186 -17.25 0.61 -8.88
CA SER A 186 -18.19 1.61 -8.37
C SER A 186 -17.58 3.01 -8.31
#